data_AF-A0A7C7V7J8-F1
#
_entry.id   AF-A0A7C7V7J8-F1
#
_cell.length_a   1.000
_cell.length_b   1.000
_cell.length_c   1.000
_cell.angle_alpha   90.00
_cell.angle_beta   90.00
_cell.angle_gamma   90.00
#
_symmetry.space_group_name_H-M   'P 1'
#
loop_
_entity.id
_entity.type
_entity.pdbx_description
1 polymer ?
#
loop_
_entity_poly.entity_id
_entity_poly.type
_entity_poly.pdbx_seq_one_letter_code
_entity_poly.pdbx_strand_id
1 'polypeptide(L)'
;MNPFASSGEEPPALNPFGPVQRDRDDAVPGYVELSNGDVYVGRIYMTRDKRLKVYDKSMERQREIPLRVVRQIECRVVREWMEKEWRFKELALDEKYYTGRTYPVRQYEHTITLKDGRTITGPLAEIIYVQGPTYKPDQPLRYRPPVKPLRFILHKRDKGKIGSDLKSLHYVKLVKLGEDALEEGRRKARESHGEQPSVTGSRGAGRSPRRP
;
A
#
# COMPACT_ATOMS: atom_id res chain seq x y z
N MET A 1 -52.68 33.11 26.48
CA MET A 1 -52.15 33.30 25.13
C MET A 1 -50.66 32.96 25.16
N ASN A 2 -50.28 31.81 24.62
CA ASN A 2 -48.88 31.42 24.37
C ASN A 2 -48.79 30.97 22.90
N PRO A 3 -47.97 31.59 22.04
CA PRO A 3 -47.76 31.12 20.68
C PRO A 3 -46.31 30.65 20.49
N PHE A 4 -46.05 29.36 20.63
CA PHE A 4 -44.84 28.73 20.09
C PHE A 4 -45.17 27.30 19.64
N ALA A 5 -45.54 27.16 18.38
CA ALA A 5 -45.48 25.90 17.67
C ALA A 5 -44.39 26.07 16.59
N SER A 6 -43.16 25.67 16.92
CA SER A 6 -42.12 25.49 15.90
C SER A 6 -42.49 24.23 15.11
N SER A 7 -42.80 24.39 13.84
CA SER A 7 -42.85 23.30 12.87
C SER A 7 -41.49 22.60 12.87
N GLY A 8 -41.42 21.41 13.48
CA GLY A 8 -40.26 20.55 13.38
C GLY A 8 -40.15 20.04 11.96
N GLU A 9 -39.24 20.60 11.17
CA GLU A 9 -38.83 20.01 9.91
C GLU A 9 -38.32 18.59 10.20
N GLU A 10 -39.04 17.59 9.69
CA GLU A 10 -38.57 16.21 9.72
C GLU A 10 -37.20 16.15 9.02
N PRO A 11 -36.18 15.54 9.65
CA PRO A 11 -34.87 15.45 9.03
C PRO A 11 -35.01 14.71 7.68
N PRO A 12 -34.34 15.20 6.64
CA PRO A 12 -34.50 14.65 5.29
C PRO A 12 -34.25 13.15 5.29
N ALA A 13 -35.20 12.39 4.74
CA ALA A 13 -35.15 10.94 4.68
C ALA A 13 -33.84 10.47 4.03
N LEU A 14 -32.99 9.80 4.81
CA LEU A 14 -31.72 9.26 4.35
C LEU A 14 -32.02 8.12 3.37
N ASN A 15 -31.80 8.31 2.07
CA ASN A 15 -32.05 7.27 1.07
C ASN A 15 -30.99 6.15 1.15
N PRO A 16 -31.32 4.93 1.61
CA PRO A 16 -30.36 3.84 1.76
C PRO A 16 -29.92 3.24 0.41
N PHE A 17 -30.58 3.60 -0.70
CA PHE A 17 -30.26 3.20 -2.08
C PHE A 17 -29.73 4.36 -2.93
N GLY A 18 -29.38 5.49 -2.30
CA GLY A 18 -28.75 6.62 -2.97
C GLY A 18 -27.41 6.23 -3.62
N PRO A 19 -26.87 7.09 -4.51
CA PRO A 19 -25.58 6.84 -5.13
C PRO A 19 -24.52 6.61 -4.04
N VAL A 20 -23.90 5.43 -4.04
CA VAL A 20 -22.84 5.07 -3.09
C VAL A 20 -21.77 6.15 -3.13
N GLN A 21 -21.57 6.85 -2.00
CA GLN A 21 -20.46 7.79 -1.87
C GLN A 21 -19.15 7.03 -2.09
N ARG A 22 -18.50 7.33 -3.22
CA ARG A 22 -17.27 6.65 -3.65
C ARG A 22 -16.02 7.23 -3.01
N ASP A 23 -16.15 8.46 -2.51
CA ASP A 23 -15.09 9.16 -1.79
C ASP A 23 -15.22 8.85 -0.31
N ARG A 24 -14.10 8.42 0.26
CA ARG A 24 -14.01 8.10 1.68
C ARG A 24 -13.42 9.31 2.42
N ASP A 25 -14.14 9.81 3.41
CA ASP A 25 -13.72 11.02 4.14
C ASP A 25 -12.42 10.83 4.93
N ASP A 26 -12.11 9.59 5.32
CA ASP A 26 -10.86 9.22 6.01
C ASP A 26 -9.68 8.95 5.06
N ALA A 27 -9.89 9.03 3.74
CA ALA A 27 -8.85 8.80 2.76
C ALA A 27 -7.99 10.05 2.53
N VAL A 28 -6.70 9.91 2.81
CA VAL A 28 -5.72 10.99 2.77
C VAL A 28 -4.97 10.95 1.43
N PRO A 29 -4.85 12.07 0.70
CA PRO A 29 -4.06 12.11 -0.53
C PRO A 29 -2.59 11.74 -0.27
N GLY A 30 -1.93 11.08 -1.23
CA GLY A 30 -0.53 10.72 -1.09
C GLY A 30 -0.04 9.71 -2.14
N TYR A 31 1.08 9.06 -1.84
CA TYR A 31 1.61 7.97 -2.65
C TYR A 31 2.29 6.88 -1.82
N VAL A 32 2.39 5.70 -2.42
CA VAL A 32 3.15 4.54 -1.94
C VAL A 32 4.27 4.25 -2.94
N GLU A 33 5.50 4.13 -2.46
CA GLU A 33 6.66 3.73 -3.24
C GLU A 33 7.12 2.34 -2.77
N LEU A 34 7.29 1.44 -3.72
CA LEU A 34 7.78 0.09 -3.48
C LEU A 34 9.29 0.02 -3.62
N SER A 35 9.88 -1.05 -3.07
CA SER A 35 11.32 -1.32 -3.14
C SER A 35 11.86 -1.51 -4.57
N ASN A 36 11.00 -1.82 -5.54
CA ASN A 36 11.37 -1.94 -6.96
C ASN A 36 11.33 -0.61 -7.72
N GLY A 37 10.93 0.49 -7.07
CA GLY A 37 10.80 1.81 -7.69
C GLY A 37 9.40 2.15 -8.17
N ASP A 38 8.44 1.21 -8.13
CA ASP A 38 7.06 1.49 -8.53
C ASP A 38 6.40 2.49 -7.57
N VAL A 39 5.71 3.49 -8.14
CA VAL A 39 5.03 4.55 -7.40
C VAL A 39 3.52 4.53 -7.68
N TYR A 40 2.74 4.32 -6.62
CA TYR A 40 1.28 4.30 -6.67
C TYR A 40 0.71 5.54 -6.01
N VAL A 41 0.04 6.36 -6.81
CA VAL A 41 -0.47 7.67 -6.41
C VAL A 41 -1.98 7.61 -6.24
N GLY A 42 -2.51 8.20 -5.17
CA GLY A 42 -3.95 8.19 -4.95
C GLY A 42 -4.38 8.67 -3.57
N ARG A 43 -5.62 8.34 -3.21
CA ARG A 43 -6.11 8.51 -1.83
C ARG A 43 -5.80 7.24 -1.04
N ILE A 44 -5.10 7.41 0.06
CA ILE A 44 -4.58 6.35 0.92
C ILE A 44 -5.47 6.23 2.15
N TYR A 45 -5.91 5.01 2.44
CA TYR A 45 -6.75 4.75 3.61
C TYR A 45 -6.50 3.34 4.19
N MET A 46 -7.07 3.10 5.36
CA MET A 46 -7.02 1.82 6.07
C MET A 46 -8.44 1.25 6.26
N THR A 47 -8.58 0.11 6.93
CA THR A 47 -9.90 -0.29 7.44
C THR A 47 -10.52 0.82 8.28
N ARG A 48 -11.84 1.02 8.20
CA ARG A 48 -12.54 2.13 8.86
C ARG A 48 -12.30 2.11 10.36
N ASP A 49 -12.12 3.30 10.93
CA ASP A 49 -11.82 3.54 12.35
C ASP A 49 -10.53 2.89 12.88
N LYS A 50 -9.76 2.23 12.00
CA LYS A 50 -8.49 1.61 12.37
C LYS A 50 -7.38 2.64 12.48
N ARG A 51 -6.55 2.49 13.50
CA ARG A 51 -5.37 3.32 13.76
C ARG A 51 -4.12 2.48 13.56
N LEU A 52 -3.02 3.12 13.17
CA LEU A 52 -1.72 2.48 13.09
C LEU A 52 -1.28 2.08 14.50
N LYS A 53 -1.06 0.78 14.69
CA LYS A 53 -0.53 0.20 15.92
C LYS A 53 0.97 0.01 15.76
N VAL A 54 1.75 0.91 16.35
CA VAL A 54 3.22 0.84 16.33
C VAL A 54 3.74 0.60 17.75
N TYR A 55 4.71 -0.28 17.90
CA TYR A 55 5.45 -0.40 19.15
C TYR A 55 6.59 0.63 19.14
N ASP A 56 6.49 1.66 19.98
CA ASP A 56 7.49 2.71 20.08
C ASP A 56 8.68 2.21 20.88
N LYS A 57 9.82 1.98 20.22
CA LYS A 57 11.03 1.47 20.89
C LYS A 57 11.58 2.44 21.93
N SER A 58 11.38 3.74 21.78
CA SER A 58 11.91 4.74 22.72
C SER A 58 11.13 4.76 24.03
N MET A 59 9.83 4.48 23.97
CA MET A 59 8.94 4.52 25.13
C MET A 59 8.53 3.11 25.61
N GLU A 60 9.01 2.08 24.93
CA GLU A 60 8.73 0.65 25.14
C GLU A 60 7.23 0.32 25.25
N ARG A 61 6.38 1.10 24.56
CA ARG A 61 4.92 0.95 24.62
C ARG A 61 4.28 1.01 23.25
N GLN A 62 3.10 0.40 23.17
CA GLN A 62 2.28 0.47 21.97
C GLN A 62 1.62 1.84 21.85
N ARG A 63 1.62 2.40 20.64
CA ARG A 63 0.96 3.67 20.31
C ARG A 63 -0.03 3.46 19.17
N GLU A 64 -1.15 4.17 19.28
CA GLU A 64 -2.18 4.19 18.26
C GLU A 64 -2.20 5.56 17.57
N ILE A 65 -1.94 5.58 16.27
CA ILE A 65 -1.80 6.82 15.49
C ILE A 65 -2.84 6.81 14.38
N PRO A 66 -3.76 7.80 14.31
CA PRO A 66 -4.68 7.88 13.19
C PRO A 66 -3.94 8.30 11.91
N LEU A 67 -4.30 7.74 10.76
CA LEU A 67 -3.60 8.00 9.49
C LEU A 67 -3.54 9.49 9.13
N ARG A 68 -4.57 10.26 9.46
CA ARG A 68 -4.68 11.71 9.19
C ARG A 68 -3.58 12.58 9.81
N VAL A 69 -2.90 12.13 10.88
CA VAL A 69 -1.82 12.89 11.52
C VAL A 69 -0.43 12.44 11.08
N VAL A 70 -0.36 11.39 10.24
CA VAL A 70 0.88 10.90 9.68
C VAL A 70 1.24 11.72 8.45
N ARG A 71 2.52 12.08 8.34
CA ARG A 71 3.11 12.72 7.17
C ARG A 71 3.83 11.70 6.30
N GLN A 72 4.58 10.81 6.92
CA GLN A 72 5.43 9.84 6.23
C GLN A 72 5.58 8.56 7.04
N ILE A 73 5.63 7.41 6.37
CA ILE A 73 6.03 6.12 6.92
C ILE A 73 7.17 5.61 6.05
N GLU A 74 8.36 5.49 6.63
CA GLU A 74 9.53 4.90 5.97
C GLU A 74 9.73 3.48 6.50
N CYS A 75 9.96 2.53 5.60
CA CYS A 75 10.23 1.14 5.93
C CYS A 75 11.71 0.83 5.70
N ARG A 76 12.40 0.37 6.73
CA ARG A 76 13.81 -0.01 6.70
C ARG A 76 13.96 -1.50 6.95
N VAL A 77 14.82 -2.14 6.18
CA VAL A 77 15.15 -3.54 6.39
C VAL A 77 16.16 -3.65 7.52
N VAL A 78 15.78 -4.35 8.59
CA VAL A 78 16.66 -4.59 9.75
C VAL A 78 17.51 -5.82 9.52
N ARG A 79 16.91 -6.87 8.93
CA ARG A 79 17.57 -8.17 8.75
C ARG A 79 16.96 -8.93 7.58
N GLU A 80 17.82 -9.60 6.83
CA GLU A 80 17.46 -10.48 5.72
C GLU A 80 18.18 -11.82 5.87
N TRP A 81 17.48 -12.94 5.63
CA TRP A 81 18.10 -14.27 5.62
C TRP A 81 17.26 -15.28 4.83
N MET A 82 17.88 -16.39 4.43
CA MET A 82 17.17 -17.56 3.91
C MET A 82 16.87 -18.51 5.07
N GLU A 83 15.60 -18.83 5.28
CA GLU A 83 15.14 -19.74 6.33
C GLU A 83 14.83 -21.12 5.74
N LYS A 84 15.30 -22.17 6.41
CA LYS A 84 15.00 -23.56 6.03
C LYS A 84 13.57 -23.90 6.44
N GLU A 85 12.79 -24.47 5.52
CA GLU A 85 11.48 -25.02 5.84
C GLU A 85 11.67 -26.25 6.73
N TRP A 86 10.89 -26.29 7.80
CA TRP A 86 10.81 -27.41 8.71
C TRP A 86 9.35 -27.78 8.92
N ARG A 87 9.12 -29.05 9.24
CA ARG A 87 7.81 -29.60 9.62
C ARG A 87 7.98 -30.45 10.87
N PHE A 88 6.91 -30.59 11.63
CA PHE A 88 6.86 -31.60 12.69
C PHE A 88 6.84 -32.98 12.03
N LYS A 89 7.68 -33.88 12.54
CA LYS A 89 7.78 -35.26 12.05
C LYS A 89 6.47 -36.01 12.21
N GLU A 90 5.82 -35.84 13.36
CA GLU A 90 4.49 -36.35 13.66
C GLU A 90 3.71 -35.30 14.49
N LEU A 91 2.37 -35.33 14.45
CA LEU A 91 1.50 -34.31 15.05
C LEU A 91 1.66 -34.14 16.58
N ALA A 92 2.24 -35.12 17.27
CA ALA A 92 2.38 -35.15 18.73
C ALA A 92 3.84 -35.26 19.22
N LEU A 93 4.83 -35.19 18.32
CA LEU A 93 6.25 -35.22 18.65
C LEU A 93 6.91 -33.90 18.28
N ASP A 94 7.65 -33.31 19.22
CA ASP A 94 8.37 -32.04 19.04
C ASP A 94 9.64 -32.16 18.17
N GLU A 95 9.77 -33.26 17.41
CA GLU A 95 10.89 -33.48 16.51
C GLU A 95 10.65 -32.74 15.19
N LYS A 96 11.50 -31.74 14.91
CA LYS A 96 11.48 -30.97 13.66
C LYS A 96 12.38 -31.65 12.62
N TYR A 97 11.85 -31.92 11.43
CA TYR A 97 12.67 -32.30 10.28
C TYR A 97 12.66 -31.21 9.21
N TYR A 98 13.81 -30.99 8.59
CA TYR A 98 13.98 -29.99 7.54
C TYR A 98 13.67 -30.61 6.17
N THR A 99 12.90 -29.90 5.34
CA THR A 99 12.45 -30.41 4.03
C THR A 99 13.51 -30.23 2.92
N GLY A 100 14.67 -29.62 3.26
CA GLY A 100 15.71 -29.22 2.30
C GLY A 100 15.37 -27.96 1.51
N ARG A 101 14.15 -27.43 1.62
CA ARG A 101 13.72 -26.22 0.93
C ARG A 101 14.00 -24.96 1.76
N THR A 102 14.20 -23.84 1.10
CA THR A 102 14.41 -22.54 1.75
C THR A 102 13.45 -21.49 1.23
N TYR A 103 13.16 -20.49 2.05
CA TYR A 103 12.41 -19.30 1.68
C TYR A 103 13.08 -18.04 2.23
N PRO A 104 12.96 -16.90 1.53
CA PRO A 104 13.55 -15.65 1.98
C PRO A 104 12.70 -15.05 3.09
N VAL A 105 13.36 -14.46 4.08
CA VAL A 105 12.70 -13.78 5.19
C VAL A 105 13.32 -12.42 5.38
N ARG A 106 12.46 -11.41 5.53
CA ARG A 106 12.83 -10.03 5.85
C ARG A 106 12.16 -9.57 7.11
N GLN A 107 12.90 -8.86 7.93
CA GLN A 107 12.39 -8.16 9.09
C GLN A 107 12.54 -6.67 8.88
N TYR A 108 11.46 -5.94 9.13
CA TYR A 108 11.39 -4.51 8.89
C TYR A 108 11.16 -3.72 10.16
N GLU A 109 11.65 -2.50 10.14
CA GLU A 109 11.37 -1.45 11.10
C GLU A 109 10.79 -0.26 10.35
N HIS A 110 9.85 0.43 10.98
CA HIS A 110 9.17 1.56 10.38
C HIS A 110 9.48 2.82 11.19
N THR A 111 9.76 3.90 10.49
CA THR A 111 9.85 5.23 11.06
C THR A 111 8.67 6.05 10.57
N ILE A 112 7.77 6.36 11.50
CA ILE A 112 6.57 7.16 11.25
C ILE A 112 6.90 8.61 11.62
N THR A 113 6.83 9.51 10.65
CA THR A 113 6.91 10.96 10.88
C THR A 113 5.50 11.53 10.91
N LEU A 114 5.16 12.21 11.99
CA LEU A 114 3.89 12.89 12.17
C LEU A 114 3.92 14.28 11.51
N LYS A 115 2.74 14.87 11.29
CA LYS A 115 2.61 16.22 10.73
C LYS A 115 3.25 17.31 11.60
N ASP A 116 3.35 17.08 12.90
CA ASP A 116 4.05 17.97 13.85
C ASP A 116 5.58 17.77 13.88
N GLY A 117 6.12 16.89 13.03
CA GLY A 117 7.55 16.61 12.93
C GLY A 117 8.07 15.55 13.89
N ARG A 118 7.27 15.08 14.86
CA ARG A 118 7.69 13.99 15.76
C ARG A 118 7.86 12.69 14.98
N THR A 119 8.89 11.93 15.36
CA THR A 119 9.19 10.63 14.76
C THR A 119 8.96 9.51 15.77
N ILE A 120 8.38 8.41 15.31
CA ILE A 120 8.14 7.21 16.10
C ILE A 120 8.72 6.04 15.33
N THR A 121 9.62 5.29 15.96
CA THR A 121 10.33 4.18 15.32
C THR A 121 9.99 2.86 15.99
N GLY A 122 9.65 1.87 15.16
CA GLY A 122 9.48 0.51 15.62
C GLY A 122 8.73 -0.39 14.63
N PRO A 123 8.43 -1.63 15.02
CA PRO A 123 7.73 -2.56 14.14
C PRO A 123 6.26 -2.14 13.96
N LEU A 124 5.80 -2.18 12.71
CA LEU A 124 4.44 -1.90 12.29
C LEU A 124 3.96 -3.06 11.40
N ALA A 125 2.72 -3.49 11.59
CA ALA A 125 2.06 -4.46 10.72
C ALA A 125 0.66 -3.95 10.39
N GLU A 126 0.45 -3.53 9.14
CA GLU A 126 -0.81 -2.90 8.75
C GLU A 126 -1.12 -3.05 7.26
N ILE A 127 -2.41 -2.99 6.91
CA ILE A 127 -2.87 -2.99 5.52
C ILE A 127 -3.23 -1.57 5.11
N ILE A 128 -2.69 -1.13 3.98
CA ILE A 128 -2.97 0.16 3.37
C ILE A 128 -3.62 -0.07 2.00
N TYR A 129 -4.64 0.73 1.71
CA TYR A 129 -5.29 0.76 0.40
C TYR A 129 -4.96 2.07 -0.30
N VAL A 130 -4.70 1.99 -1.61
CA VAL A 130 -4.53 3.14 -2.49
C VAL A 130 -5.65 3.13 -3.52
N GLN A 131 -6.52 4.13 -3.44
CA GLN A 131 -7.51 4.40 -4.46
C GLN A 131 -6.91 5.36 -5.48
N GLY A 132 -6.70 4.86 -6.69
CA GLY A 132 -6.23 5.68 -7.81
C GLY A 132 -7.19 6.84 -8.12
N PRO A 133 -6.76 7.80 -8.96
CA PRO A 133 -7.58 8.96 -9.30
C PRO A 133 -8.94 8.50 -9.88
N THR A 134 -10.02 8.86 -9.20
CA THR A 134 -11.38 8.67 -9.71
C THR A 134 -11.54 9.54 -10.96
N TYR A 135 -11.84 8.92 -12.10
CA TYR A 135 -12.09 9.65 -13.35
C TYR A 135 -13.27 10.61 -13.16
N LYS A 136 -13.07 11.91 -13.40
CA LYS A 136 -14.16 12.90 -13.35
C LYS A 136 -15.18 12.54 -14.45
N PRO A 137 -16.47 12.38 -14.13
CA PRO A 137 -17.48 12.05 -15.12
C PRO A 137 -17.81 13.29 -15.94
N ASP A 138 -17.11 13.48 -17.05
CA ASP A 138 -17.44 14.51 -18.06
C ASP A 138 -18.59 14.06 -18.98
N GLN A 139 -19.16 12.87 -18.73
CA GLN A 139 -20.28 12.32 -19.49
C GLN A 139 -21.32 11.72 -18.56
N PRO A 140 -22.62 12.04 -18.74
CA PRO A 140 -23.68 11.40 -18.01
C PRO A 140 -23.89 9.96 -18.52
N LEU A 141 -24.22 9.05 -17.60
CA LEU A 141 -24.94 7.79 -17.86
C LEU A 141 -24.21 6.58 -18.50
N ARG A 142 -22.91 6.36 -18.25
CA ARG A 142 -22.36 4.99 -18.38
C ARG A 142 -22.00 4.41 -17.01
N TYR A 143 -22.69 3.34 -16.63
CA TYR A 143 -22.30 2.52 -15.48
C TYR A 143 -20.86 2.04 -15.71
N ARG A 144 -19.93 2.57 -14.92
CA ARG A 144 -18.54 2.10 -14.87
C ARG A 144 -18.33 1.41 -13.53
N PRO A 145 -17.87 0.14 -13.52
CA PRO A 145 -17.58 -0.53 -12.27
C PRO A 145 -16.52 0.25 -11.49
N PRO A 146 -16.62 0.31 -10.15
CA PRO A 146 -15.63 1.00 -9.33
C PRO A 146 -14.26 0.36 -9.52
N VAL A 147 -13.24 1.21 -9.71
CA VAL A 147 -11.85 0.74 -9.76
C VAL A 147 -11.51 0.17 -8.39
N LYS A 148 -11.11 -1.11 -8.34
CA LYS A 148 -10.74 -1.75 -7.08
C LYS A 148 -9.48 -1.07 -6.52
N PRO A 149 -9.50 -0.64 -5.25
CA PRO A 149 -8.34 -0.10 -4.56
C PRO A 149 -7.18 -1.10 -4.55
N LEU A 150 -5.95 -0.62 -4.74
CA LEU A 150 -4.75 -1.44 -4.62
C LEU A 150 -4.45 -1.67 -3.14
N ARG A 151 -4.14 -2.92 -2.79
CA ARG A 151 -3.88 -3.34 -1.42
C ARG A 151 -2.38 -3.55 -1.21
N PHE A 152 -1.83 -2.90 -0.20
CA PHE A 152 -0.45 -3.04 0.23
C PHE A 152 -0.41 -3.47 1.70
N ILE A 153 0.61 -4.25 2.06
CA ILE A 153 0.81 -4.71 3.43
C ILE A 153 2.16 -4.19 3.91
N LEU A 154 2.13 -3.46 5.01
CA LEU A 154 3.31 -3.14 5.81
C LEU A 154 3.59 -4.34 6.70
N HIS A 155 4.71 -5.02 6.47
CA HIS A 155 5.07 -6.22 7.20
C HIS A 155 6.03 -5.90 8.34
N LYS A 156 5.79 -6.42 9.55
CA LYS A 156 6.86 -6.50 10.57
C LYS A 156 7.92 -7.53 10.18
N ARG A 157 7.44 -8.68 9.70
CA ARG A 157 8.22 -9.79 9.16
C ARG A 157 7.49 -10.30 7.93
N ASP A 158 8.23 -10.48 6.86
CA ASP A 158 7.72 -11.00 5.60
C ASP A 158 8.45 -12.27 5.23
N LYS A 159 7.67 -13.25 4.77
CA LYS A 159 8.14 -14.56 4.36
C LYS A 159 7.78 -14.71 2.90
N GLY A 160 8.81 -14.80 2.05
CA GLY A 160 8.61 -15.08 0.64
C GLY A 160 8.18 -16.53 0.40
N LYS A 161 8.00 -16.83 -0.88
CA LYS A 161 7.61 -18.17 -1.32
C LYS A 161 8.79 -19.12 -1.22
N ILE A 162 8.50 -20.40 -1.08
CA ILE A 162 9.53 -21.44 -1.12
C ILE A 162 10.20 -21.40 -2.50
N GLY A 163 11.53 -21.41 -2.51
CA GLY A 163 12.34 -21.35 -3.73
C GLY A 163 12.49 -19.94 -4.34
N SER A 164 11.87 -18.90 -3.77
CA SER A 164 12.14 -17.52 -4.19
C SER A 164 13.41 -16.98 -3.54
N ASP A 165 13.96 -15.91 -4.11
CA ASP A 165 15.13 -15.23 -3.58
C ASP A 165 14.74 -13.98 -2.76
N LEU A 166 15.73 -13.37 -2.10
CA LEU A 166 15.49 -12.11 -1.39
C LEU A 166 15.06 -11.00 -2.36
N LYS A 167 15.65 -10.92 -3.57
CA LYS A 167 15.39 -9.79 -4.49
C LYS A 167 13.94 -9.73 -4.98
N SER A 168 13.27 -10.87 -5.14
CA SER A 168 11.86 -10.94 -5.54
C SER A 168 10.86 -10.52 -4.46
N LEU A 169 11.29 -10.36 -3.20
CA LEU A 169 10.39 -10.01 -2.09
C LEU A 169 10.16 -8.49 -2.00
N HIS A 170 9.42 -7.92 -2.95
CA HIS A 170 9.14 -6.49 -2.95
C HIS A 170 8.31 -6.05 -1.75
N TYR A 171 8.71 -4.94 -1.13
CA TYR A 171 8.05 -4.37 0.04
C TYR A 171 7.71 -2.90 -0.18
N VAL A 172 6.79 -2.38 0.64
CA VAL A 172 6.50 -0.95 0.70
C VAL A 172 7.66 -0.23 1.37
N LYS A 173 8.40 0.55 0.59
CA LYS A 173 9.57 1.28 1.08
C LYS A 173 9.16 2.60 1.75
N LEU A 174 8.20 3.30 1.16
CA LEU A 174 7.81 4.62 1.61
C LEU A 174 6.32 4.86 1.37
N VAL A 175 5.66 5.47 2.35
CA VAL A 175 4.31 6.03 2.23
C VAL A 175 4.40 7.49 2.61
N LYS A 176 4.01 8.40 1.72
CA LYS A 176 3.88 9.83 2.04
C LYS A 176 2.44 10.26 1.90
N LEU A 177 2.00 11.10 2.83
CA LEU A 177 0.62 11.56 2.96
C LEU A 177 0.58 13.09 2.99
N GLY A 178 -0.45 13.66 2.37
CA GLY A 178 -0.65 15.09 2.17
C GLY A 178 -0.82 15.46 0.70
N GLU A 179 -1.30 16.68 0.45
CA GLU A 179 -1.46 17.20 -0.92
C GLU A 179 -0.09 17.37 -1.60
N ASP A 180 0.89 17.93 -0.89
CA ASP A 180 2.28 18.05 -1.39
C ASP A 180 2.86 16.68 -1.79
N ALA A 181 2.54 15.65 -1.02
CA ALA A 181 2.96 14.28 -1.32
C ALA A 181 2.27 13.75 -2.58
N LEU A 182 0.99 14.04 -2.77
CA LEU A 182 0.26 13.65 -3.98
C LEU A 182 0.91 14.25 -5.24
N GLU A 183 1.30 15.52 -5.18
CA GLU A 183 2.00 16.20 -6.28
C GLU A 183 3.39 15.59 -6.54
N GLU A 184 4.18 15.34 -5.50
CA GLU A 184 5.48 14.66 -5.59
C GLU A 184 5.32 13.27 -6.22
N GLY A 185 4.32 12.50 -5.76
CA GLY A 185 4.01 11.17 -6.26
C GLY A 185 3.63 11.18 -7.73
N ARG A 186 2.80 12.15 -8.17
CA ARG A 186 2.43 12.30 -9.59
C ARG A 186 3.64 12.57 -10.47
N ARG A 187 4.61 13.35 -10.00
CA ARG A 187 5.87 13.59 -10.72
C ARG A 187 6.68 12.30 -10.84
N LYS A 188 6.93 11.62 -9.72
CA LYS A 188 7.70 10.36 -9.69
C LYS A 188 7.08 9.25 -10.53
N ALA A 189 5.75 9.10 -10.48
CA ALA A 189 5.04 8.09 -11.26
C ALA A 189 5.14 8.33 -12.78
N ARG A 190 5.25 9.60 -13.21
CA ARG A 190 5.50 9.93 -14.63
C ARG A 190 6.92 9.57 -15.06
N GLU A 191 7.89 9.79 -14.18
CA GLU A 191 9.30 9.43 -14.42
C GLU A 191 9.45 7.91 -14.50
N SER A 192 8.86 7.15 -13.57
CA SER A 192 8.93 5.68 -13.55
C SER A 192 8.23 5.00 -14.73
N HIS A 193 7.19 5.63 -15.31
CA HIS A 193 6.50 5.11 -16.49
C HIS A 193 7.04 5.66 -17.82
N GLY A 194 7.85 6.72 -17.80
CA GLY A 194 8.47 7.31 -18.99
C GLY A 194 9.71 6.57 -19.49
N GLU A 195 10.22 5.62 -18.72
CA GLU A 195 11.47 4.89 -19.00
C GLU A 195 11.19 3.42 -19.35
N GLN A 196 10.53 3.19 -20.48
CA GLN A 196 10.75 1.95 -21.24
C GLN A 196 11.54 2.30 -22.50
N PRO A 197 12.82 1.89 -22.62
CA PRO A 197 13.47 1.92 -23.92
C PRO A 197 12.74 0.92 -24.81
N SER A 198 12.05 1.44 -25.82
CA SER A 198 11.55 0.64 -26.94
C SER A 198 12.73 -0.15 -27.48
N VAL A 199 12.68 -1.47 -27.33
CA VAL A 199 13.63 -2.39 -27.95
C VAL A 199 13.57 -2.14 -29.44
N THR A 200 14.62 -1.49 -29.95
CA THR A 200 14.90 -1.25 -31.35
C THR A 200 14.70 -2.55 -32.12
N GLY A 201 13.69 -2.56 -32.99
CA GLY A 201 13.46 -3.64 -33.93
C GLY A 201 14.71 -3.87 -34.77
N SER A 202 15.33 -5.04 -34.60
CA SER A 202 16.34 -5.53 -35.51
C SER A 202 15.66 -5.83 -36.86
N ARG A 203 15.74 -4.86 -37.77
CA ARG A 203 15.53 -5.12 -39.19
C ARG A 203 16.67 -6.03 -39.65
N GLY A 204 16.42 -7.34 -39.63
CA GLY A 204 17.25 -8.33 -40.30
C GLY A 204 17.23 -8.09 -41.80
N ALA A 205 18.19 -7.30 -42.28
CA ALA A 205 18.58 -7.27 -43.68
C ALA A 205 19.64 -8.35 -43.91
N GLY A 206 19.37 -9.34 -44.76
CA GLY A 206 20.30 -10.43 -45.07
C GLY A 206 19.71 -11.46 -46.03
N ARG A 207 19.42 -11.06 -47.27
CA ARG A 207 20.16 -11.45 -48.49
C ARG A 207 20.10 -12.96 -48.82
N SER A 208 19.15 -13.33 -49.68
CA SER A 208 19.13 -14.60 -50.41
C SER A 208 20.34 -14.70 -51.37
N PRO A 209 21.08 -15.81 -51.40
CA PRO A 209 22.04 -16.07 -52.47
C PRO A 209 21.33 -16.74 -53.66
N ARG A 210 21.41 -16.10 -54.83
CA ARG A 210 21.15 -16.75 -56.12
C ARG A 210 22.35 -17.66 -56.46
N ARG A 211 22.02 -18.91 -56.79
CA ARG A 211 22.91 -19.92 -57.39
C ARG A 211 23.41 -19.48 -58.78
N PRO A 212 24.56 -20.01 -59.24
CA PRO A 212 24.68 -20.62 -60.56
C PRO A 212 24.22 -22.08 -60.53
#